data_AF-A0A820W3K0-F1
#
_entry.id   AF-A0A820W3K0-F1
#
_cell.length_a   1.000
_cell.length_b   1.000
_cell.length_c   1.000
_cell.angle_alpha   90.00
_cell.angle_beta   90.00
_cell.angle_gamma   90.00
#
_symmetry.space_group_name_H-M   'P 1'
#
loop_
_entity.id
_entity.type
_entity.pdbx_description
1 polymer ?
#
loop_
_entity_poly.entity_id
_entity_poly.type
_entity_poly.pdbx_seq_one_letter_code
_entity_poly.pdbx_strand_id
1 'polypeptide(L)'
;MMTTEGPFHTEHTDLGDLESEQLYLEAANILQKLQLDKPVDEEWSLDDMEAHIEENLQDQFVQEALTQNIDLAQYSEQIQEKLQIHEKDFVQDFIGEANNIANLHVQISSCDKILESMDHMLKNFQNNLANISNEIRHLQQYSAELNIKKKNRELVRGQLSQVVDEMVVPQSMIQIIMDVPVTERQFLEQLHELSHKMKFVKEQSFHDAIACQDVQEVLEKLRIKTISKLREFILQKIYQFRKPMTNYEVPQNALLRNRFFYEFLLTSDRQIADEIRREYIDTLSKVYFSYFKAYSTKLIKLQLDEKPDKDDVLGADDRPRSNMSFFSASARPHLKHRATVFSLGNRDCVLKQELEAPIIIPHAQQKAETKYPYEYLFRSEQYALLDNCCREYLFLCDFFMLNNRSAPEFFTEIFEKTFKLLQKNVETFISDSYDPIAILLCMHLIYRYQVIANKRNVPILNKFHEILIHVCENRFEIIMKSNIDSVQRVEPHKFSSIELNPHFIVRRYAEFSGAVTRLNEEFANERISTLMTRLQVEILSLILRMSNEFPQRKEQLIFIINNYDLILSVLT
;
A
#
# COMPACT_ATOMS: atom_id res chain seq x y z
N MET A 1 21.44 45.36 -21.95
CA MET A 1 22.59 45.33 -22.89
C MET A 1 21.99 45.36 -24.28
N MET A 2 22.01 46.52 -24.97
CA MET A 2 23.06 46.91 -25.93
C MET A 2 23.22 45.78 -26.99
N THR A 3 22.91 45.94 -28.27
CA THR A 3 23.03 47.09 -29.18
C THR A 3 22.20 46.89 -30.45
N THR A 4 21.88 48.03 -31.06
CA THR A 4 21.36 48.29 -32.40
C THR A 4 22.36 47.94 -33.50
N GLU A 5 21.94 47.31 -34.60
CA GLU A 5 22.65 47.32 -35.89
C GLU A 5 21.66 47.38 -37.07
N GLY A 6 21.63 48.52 -37.76
CA GLY A 6 21.76 48.54 -39.23
C GLY A 6 23.17 49.06 -39.57
N PRO A 7 23.59 49.23 -40.84
CA PRO A 7 22.78 49.32 -42.05
C PRO A 7 23.33 48.56 -43.30
N PHE A 8 22.60 48.72 -44.39
CA PHE A 8 22.97 48.46 -45.80
C PHE A 8 24.37 48.99 -46.18
N HIS A 9 25.12 48.18 -46.95
CA HIS A 9 26.05 48.66 -47.98
C HIS A 9 26.10 47.67 -49.15
N THR A 10 25.65 48.13 -50.32
CA THR A 10 25.87 47.54 -51.64
C THR A 10 27.18 48.09 -52.20
N GLU A 11 28.12 47.22 -52.58
CA GLU A 11 29.30 47.60 -53.39
C GLU A 11 29.28 46.85 -54.72
N HIS A 12 29.30 47.64 -55.79
CA HIS A 12 29.56 47.25 -57.16
C HIS A 12 30.99 46.73 -57.31
N THR A 13 31.19 45.68 -58.10
CA THR A 13 32.49 45.39 -58.72
C THR A 13 32.27 44.84 -60.12
N ASP A 14 32.68 45.66 -61.10
CA ASP A 14 32.78 45.35 -62.52
C ASP A 14 33.78 44.21 -62.76
N LEU A 15 33.31 43.15 -63.41
CA LEU A 15 34.10 41.95 -63.79
C LEU A 15 34.03 41.68 -65.31
N GLY A 16 33.50 42.62 -66.10
CA GLY A 16 33.38 42.50 -67.56
C GLY A 16 34.60 42.94 -68.36
N ASP A 17 35.57 43.63 -67.74
CA ASP A 17 36.72 44.20 -68.47
C ASP A 17 37.79 43.16 -68.87
N LEU A 18 37.70 41.91 -68.39
CA LEU A 18 38.71 40.86 -68.64
C LEU A 18 38.45 40.01 -69.89
N GLU A 19 37.23 39.97 -70.44
CA GLU A 19 36.93 39.22 -71.67
C GLU A 19 37.24 40.00 -72.96
N SER A 20 37.35 41.34 -72.87
CA SER A 20 37.60 42.18 -74.04
C SER A 20 39.06 42.12 -74.52
N GLU A 21 40.04 42.03 -73.61
CA GLU A 21 41.47 42.03 -73.95
C GLU A 21 41.94 40.79 -74.72
N GLN A 22 41.32 39.62 -74.53
CA GLN A 22 41.76 38.37 -75.18
C GLN A 22 41.43 38.31 -76.68
N LEU A 23 40.28 38.84 -77.11
CA LEU A 23 39.86 38.79 -78.52
C LEU A 23 40.60 39.81 -79.40
N TYR A 24 40.98 40.97 -78.84
CA TYR A 24 41.83 41.95 -79.58
C TYR A 24 43.19 41.36 -79.97
N LEU A 25 43.77 40.52 -79.11
CA LEU A 25 45.05 39.87 -79.37
C LEU A 25 44.97 38.85 -80.52
N GLU A 26 43.83 38.18 -80.65
CA GLU A 26 43.61 37.16 -81.68
C GLU A 26 43.48 37.79 -83.08
N ALA A 27 42.83 38.94 -83.21
CA ALA A 27 42.72 39.65 -84.48
C ALA A 27 44.02 40.36 -84.91
N ALA A 28 44.79 40.90 -83.96
CA ALA A 28 46.10 41.50 -84.24
C ALA A 28 47.07 40.50 -84.91
N ASN A 29 47.00 39.22 -84.53
CA ASN A 29 47.78 38.15 -85.14
C ASN A 29 47.31 37.79 -86.57
N ILE A 30 46.03 37.99 -86.90
CA ILE A 30 45.50 37.75 -88.25
C ILE A 30 46.00 38.86 -89.21
N LEU A 31 46.00 40.12 -88.77
CA LEU A 31 46.51 41.23 -89.57
C LEU A 31 48.02 41.13 -89.83
N GLN A 32 48.79 40.56 -88.90
CA GLN A 32 50.23 40.35 -89.06
C GLN A 32 50.58 39.33 -90.17
N LYS A 33 49.64 38.48 -90.59
CA LYS A 33 49.91 37.45 -91.61
C LYS A 33 49.55 37.85 -93.05
N LEU A 34 48.90 39.00 -93.28
CA LEU A 34 48.37 39.39 -94.61
C LEU A 34 49.18 40.47 -95.37
N GLN A 35 50.49 40.56 -95.09
CA GLN A 35 51.62 40.96 -95.96
C GLN A 35 51.46 41.83 -97.25
N LEU A 36 52.56 42.55 -97.55
CA LEU A 36 53.09 43.11 -98.83
C LEU A 36 52.89 44.63 -99.04
N ASP A 37 53.89 45.46 -99.38
CA ASP A 37 55.34 45.36 -99.38
C ASP A 37 55.94 46.78 -99.50
N LYS A 38 57.23 46.89 -99.20
CA LYS A 38 58.07 48.09 -98.93
C LYS A 38 58.40 49.02 -100.13
N PRO A 39 58.93 50.23 -99.89
CA PRO A 39 59.00 51.34 -100.85
C PRO A 39 60.24 51.30 -101.78
N VAL A 40 60.14 51.98 -102.92
CA VAL A 40 61.18 52.13 -103.96
C VAL A 40 62.16 53.24 -103.57
N ASP A 41 63.47 52.98 -103.67
CA ASP A 41 64.52 53.98 -103.97
C ASP A 41 65.88 53.24 -104.10
N GLU A 42 66.28 52.86 -105.32
CA GLU A 42 67.66 52.43 -105.63
C GLU A 42 68.15 53.15 -106.90
N GLU A 43 69.21 53.96 -106.75
CA GLU A 43 70.00 54.52 -107.85
C GLU A 43 70.93 53.43 -108.43
N TRP A 44 70.82 53.16 -109.74
CA TRP A 44 71.65 52.17 -110.43
C TRP A 44 72.74 52.84 -111.29
N SER A 45 73.95 52.28 -111.22
CA SER A 45 75.20 52.73 -111.87
C SER A 45 75.41 52.06 -113.24
N LEU A 46 76.10 52.76 -114.15
CA LEU A 46 76.23 52.45 -115.58
C LEU A 46 76.77 51.04 -115.91
N ASP A 47 77.71 50.51 -115.13
CA ASP A 47 78.28 49.17 -115.39
C ASP A 47 77.23 48.05 -115.21
N ASP A 48 76.21 48.25 -114.37
CA ASP A 48 75.15 47.26 -114.11
C ASP A 48 74.01 47.32 -115.14
N MET A 49 73.76 48.48 -115.80
CA MET A 49 72.84 48.54 -116.96
C MET A 49 73.42 47.78 -118.16
N GLU A 50 74.74 47.87 -118.35
CA GLU A 50 75.43 47.21 -119.47
C GLU A 50 75.32 45.69 -119.32
N ALA A 51 75.45 45.16 -118.09
CA ALA A 51 75.26 43.74 -117.78
C ALA A 51 73.83 43.23 -118.05
N HIS A 52 72.78 44.01 -117.76
CA HIS A 52 71.39 43.61 -118.04
C HIS A 52 70.93 43.81 -119.49
N ILE A 53 71.54 44.74 -120.24
CA ILE A 53 71.32 44.83 -121.69
C ILE A 53 71.87 43.56 -122.36
N GLU A 54 73.04 43.07 -121.95
CA GLU A 54 73.58 41.80 -122.45
C GLU A 54 72.71 40.60 -122.08
N GLU A 55 72.15 40.55 -120.86
CA GLU A 55 71.27 39.46 -120.43
C GLU A 55 69.93 39.46 -121.18
N ASN A 56 69.34 40.64 -121.42
CA ASN A 56 68.10 40.79 -122.19
C ASN A 56 68.28 40.51 -123.70
N LEU A 57 69.50 40.62 -124.24
CA LEU A 57 69.82 40.27 -125.63
C LEU A 57 69.91 38.74 -125.86
N GLN A 58 69.99 37.94 -124.79
CA GLN A 58 70.02 36.47 -124.88
C GLN A 58 68.63 35.80 -124.76
N ASP A 59 67.58 36.53 -124.35
CA ASP A 59 66.23 35.96 -124.24
C ASP A 59 65.64 35.69 -125.62
N GLN A 60 65.31 34.41 -125.88
CA GLN A 60 64.77 33.92 -127.15
C GLN A 60 63.51 34.68 -127.58
N PHE A 61 62.71 35.15 -126.62
CA PHE A 61 61.51 35.91 -126.92
C PHE A 61 61.82 37.32 -127.46
N VAL A 62 62.89 37.97 -126.97
CA VAL A 62 63.31 39.31 -127.43
C VAL A 62 63.96 39.23 -128.82
N GLN A 63 64.67 38.14 -129.13
CA GLN A 63 65.23 37.90 -130.47
C GLN A 63 64.15 37.69 -131.53
N GLU A 64 63.05 37.01 -131.21
CA GLU A 64 61.92 36.83 -132.13
C GLU A 64 61.20 38.16 -132.39
N ALA A 65 61.11 39.04 -131.38
CA ALA A 65 60.55 40.38 -131.53
C ALA A 65 61.42 41.30 -132.42
N LEU A 66 62.76 41.25 -132.29
CA LEU A 66 63.67 42.12 -133.06
C LEU A 66 63.79 41.74 -134.54
N THR A 67 63.56 40.48 -134.92
CA THR A 67 63.62 40.04 -136.33
C THR A 67 62.37 40.39 -137.13
N GLN A 68 61.22 40.56 -136.48
CA GLN A 68 59.97 40.92 -137.17
C GLN A 68 59.77 42.43 -137.37
N ASN A 69 60.69 43.29 -136.91
CA ASN A 69 60.58 44.76 -137.05
C ASN A 69 59.23 45.30 -136.53
N ILE A 70 58.74 44.73 -135.42
CA ILE A 70 57.51 45.12 -134.71
C ILE A 70 57.94 45.70 -133.36
N ASP A 71 57.31 46.81 -132.98
CA ASP A 71 57.59 47.61 -131.79
C ASP A 71 57.23 46.86 -130.49
N LEU A 72 58.18 46.72 -129.55
CA LEU A 72 58.04 45.95 -128.29
C LEU A 72 56.90 46.46 -127.38
N ALA A 73 56.47 47.72 -127.53
CA ALA A 73 55.36 48.28 -126.76
C ALA A 73 53.99 47.67 -127.12
N GLN A 74 53.80 47.13 -128.33
CA GLN A 74 52.52 46.50 -128.73
C GLN A 74 52.42 45.03 -128.30
N TYR A 75 53.56 44.37 -128.04
CA TYR A 75 53.61 42.95 -127.68
C TYR A 75 53.35 42.72 -126.18
N SER A 76 53.79 43.64 -125.31
CA SER A 76 53.47 43.61 -123.88
C SER A 76 51.96 43.74 -123.63
N GLU A 77 51.25 44.50 -124.46
CA GLU A 77 49.81 44.67 -124.38
C GLU A 77 49.06 43.35 -124.68
N GLN A 78 49.55 42.53 -125.62
CA GLN A 78 48.97 41.21 -125.92
C GLN A 78 49.26 40.15 -124.85
N ILE A 79 50.42 40.19 -124.20
CA ILE A 79 50.74 39.27 -123.08
C ILE A 79 49.90 39.61 -121.85
N GLN A 80 49.74 40.90 -121.55
CA GLN A 80 48.86 41.38 -120.48
C GLN A 80 47.43 40.85 -120.68
N GLU A 81 46.94 40.84 -121.92
CA GLU A 81 45.61 40.34 -122.26
C GLU A 81 45.49 38.82 -122.08
N LYS A 82 46.52 38.04 -122.46
CA LYS A 82 46.52 36.58 -122.22
C LYS A 82 46.63 36.20 -120.74
N LEU A 83 47.39 36.95 -119.95
CA LEU A 83 47.53 36.69 -118.51
C LEU A 83 46.20 36.92 -117.77
N GLN A 84 45.49 38.00 -118.13
CA GLN A 84 44.17 38.29 -117.58
C GLN A 84 43.11 37.21 -117.89
N ILE A 85 43.23 36.51 -119.02
CA ILE A 85 42.32 35.42 -119.37
C ILE A 85 42.59 34.19 -118.48
N HIS A 86 43.86 33.84 -118.26
CA HIS A 86 44.21 32.64 -117.50
C HIS A 86 43.97 32.80 -115.98
N GLU A 87 44.18 34.01 -115.43
CA GLU A 87 43.80 34.34 -114.05
C GLU A 87 42.28 34.26 -113.87
N LYS A 88 41.51 34.70 -114.87
CA LYS A 88 40.05 34.54 -114.87
C LYS A 88 39.64 33.07 -114.81
N ASP A 89 40.24 32.21 -115.63
CA ASP A 89 39.89 30.78 -115.67
C ASP A 89 40.22 30.06 -114.35
N PHE A 90 41.38 30.32 -113.73
CA PHE A 90 41.76 29.66 -112.48
C PHE A 90 40.91 30.12 -111.28
N VAL A 91 40.59 31.41 -111.23
CA VAL A 91 39.62 31.96 -110.27
C VAL A 91 38.25 31.33 -110.51
N GLN A 92 37.87 31.07 -111.76
CA GLN A 92 36.60 30.42 -112.10
C GLN A 92 36.52 28.97 -111.59
N ASP A 93 37.59 28.18 -111.73
CA ASP A 93 37.65 26.81 -111.22
C ASP A 93 37.67 26.77 -109.69
N PHE A 94 38.40 27.68 -109.04
CA PHE A 94 38.42 27.75 -107.57
C PHE A 94 37.07 28.23 -107.00
N ILE A 95 36.39 29.15 -107.69
CA ILE A 95 35.01 29.55 -107.38
C ILE A 95 34.04 28.38 -107.62
N GLY A 96 34.29 27.54 -108.64
CA GLY A 96 33.53 26.33 -108.91
C GLY A 96 33.56 25.33 -107.75
N GLU A 97 34.75 25.06 -107.21
CA GLU A 97 34.95 24.05 -106.16
C GLU A 97 34.80 24.59 -104.72
N ALA A 98 34.84 25.91 -104.53
CA ALA A 98 34.68 26.58 -103.23
C ALA A 98 33.37 26.20 -102.52
N ASN A 99 32.30 25.99 -103.30
CA ASN A 99 31.01 25.56 -102.76
C ASN A 99 31.08 24.15 -102.13
N ASN A 100 31.86 23.23 -102.70
CA ASN A 100 31.99 21.87 -102.17
C ASN A 100 32.77 21.85 -100.85
N ILE A 101 33.85 22.62 -100.74
CA ILE A 101 34.66 22.73 -99.52
C ILE A 101 33.89 23.47 -98.42
N ALA A 102 33.19 24.55 -98.78
CA ALA A 102 32.31 25.27 -97.85
C ALA A 102 31.20 24.36 -97.31
N ASN A 103 30.58 23.54 -98.17
CA ASN A 103 29.55 22.58 -97.76
C ASN A 103 30.10 21.51 -96.80
N LEU A 104 31.31 20.98 -97.02
CA LEU A 104 31.92 20.00 -96.11
C LEU A 104 32.24 20.62 -94.74
N HIS A 105 32.79 21.83 -94.72
CA HIS A 105 33.08 22.54 -93.48
C HIS A 105 31.78 22.87 -92.72
N VAL A 106 30.70 23.24 -93.43
CA VAL A 106 29.37 23.41 -92.84
C VAL A 106 28.86 22.10 -92.24
N GLN A 107 29.06 20.96 -92.90
CA GLN A 107 28.66 19.65 -92.38
C GLN A 107 29.46 19.24 -91.14
N ILE A 108 30.79 19.38 -91.14
CA ILE A 108 31.63 19.04 -89.99
C ILE A 108 31.30 19.96 -88.81
N SER A 109 31.20 21.27 -89.05
CA SER A 109 30.77 22.23 -88.04
C SER A 109 29.36 21.92 -87.52
N SER A 110 28.48 21.37 -88.34
CA SER A 110 27.16 20.91 -87.90
C SER A 110 27.24 19.66 -87.00
N CYS A 111 28.13 18.71 -87.31
CA CYS A 111 28.35 17.53 -86.47
C CYS A 111 28.97 17.90 -85.12
N ASP A 112 29.93 18.82 -85.10
CA ASP A 112 30.53 19.33 -83.86
C ASP A 112 29.49 20.05 -82.99
N LYS A 113 28.63 20.88 -83.59
CA LYS A 113 27.50 21.51 -82.88
C LYS A 113 26.53 20.48 -82.30
N ILE A 114 26.28 19.38 -83.01
CA ILE A 114 25.41 18.29 -82.51
C ILE A 114 26.08 17.56 -81.35
N LEU A 115 27.38 17.25 -81.44
CA LEU A 115 28.13 16.58 -80.38
C LEU A 115 28.26 17.46 -79.13
N GLU A 116 28.53 18.75 -79.31
CA GLU A 116 28.52 19.75 -78.24
C GLU A 116 27.15 19.83 -77.56
N SER A 117 26.06 19.78 -78.35
CA SER A 117 24.70 19.71 -77.82
C SER A 117 24.44 18.44 -77.01
N MET A 118 24.90 17.27 -77.49
CA MET A 118 24.75 16.00 -76.76
C MET A 118 25.57 15.97 -75.47
N ASP A 119 26.82 16.46 -75.49
CA ASP A 119 27.65 16.56 -74.29
C ASP A 119 27.03 17.52 -73.27
N HIS A 120 26.53 18.66 -73.73
CA HIS A 120 25.86 19.59 -72.84
C HIS A 120 24.57 18.99 -72.24
N MET A 121 23.78 18.26 -73.05
CA MET A 121 22.60 17.55 -72.57
C MET A 121 22.95 16.46 -71.53
N LEU A 122 24.00 15.67 -71.76
CA LEU A 122 24.44 14.61 -70.84
C LEU A 122 24.99 15.18 -69.53
N LYS A 123 25.81 16.24 -69.59
CA LYS A 123 26.27 16.97 -68.39
C LYS A 123 25.10 17.55 -67.60
N ASN A 124 24.08 18.08 -68.28
CA ASN A 124 22.87 18.57 -67.64
C ASN A 124 22.08 17.42 -67.00
N PHE A 125 21.93 16.27 -67.65
CA PHE A 125 21.30 15.08 -67.05
C PHE A 125 22.05 14.55 -65.84
N GLN A 126 23.38 14.50 -65.90
CA GLN A 126 24.23 14.07 -64.79
C GLN A 126 24.10 15.03 -63.60
N ASN A 127 24.13 16.34 -63.85
CA ASN A 127 23.93 17.35 -62.82
C ASN A 127 22.52 17.26 -62.22
N ASN A 128 21.50 17.04 -63.04
CA ASN A 128 20.13 16.85 -62.57
C ASN A 128 19.99 15.59 -61.70
N LEU A 129 20.61 14.47 -62.08
CA LEU A 129 20.62 13.24 -61.25
C LEU A 129 21.38 13.42 -59.94
N ALA A 130 22.51 14.13 -59.96
CA ALA A 130 23.26 14.45 -58.75
C ALA A 130 22.44 15.35 -57.81
N ASN A 131 21.78 16.37 -58.36
CA ASN A 131 20.89 17.26 -57.62
C ASN A 131 19.71 16.49 -57.02
N ILE A 132 19.01 15.67 -57.82
CA ILE A 132 17.89 14.83 -57.35
C ILE A 132 18.36 13.84 -56.29
N SER A 133 19.52 13.19 -56.47
CA SER A 133 20.03 12.25 -55.47
C SER A 133 20.39 12.94 -54.16
N ASN A 134 20.96 14.14 -54.22
CA ASN A 134 21.25 14.94 -53.03
C ASN A 134 19.97 15.42 -52.35
N GLU A 135 18.97 15.82 -53.13
CA GLU A 135 17.66 16.22 -52.64
C GLU A 135 16.91 15.04 -51.99
N ILE A 136 16.98 13.84 -52.57
CA ILE A 136 16.43 12.61 -51.98
C ILE A 136 17.16 12.27 -50.67
N ARG A 137 18.49 12.37 -50.62
CA ARG A 137 19.25 12.16 -49.37
C ARG A 137 18.87 13.19 -48.31
N HIS A 138 18.74 14.45 -48.70
CA HIS A 138 18.30 15.52 -47.81
C HIS A 138 16.88 15.26 -47.30
N LEU A 139 15.93 14.87 -48.17
CA LEU A 139 14.58 14.48 -47.79
C LEU A 139 14.55 13.27 -46.86
N GLN A 140 15.39 12.26 -47.09
CA GLN A 140 15.50 11.08 -46.23
C GLN A 140 16.04 11.45 -44.85
N GLN A 141 17.10 12.26 -44.78
CA GLN A 141 17.65 12.76 -43.52
C GLN A 141 16.62 13.62 -42.78
N TYR A 142 15.97 14.55 -43.48
CA TYR A 142 14.92 15.40 -42.94
C TYR A 142 13.72 14.59 -42.43
N SER A 143 13.30 13.55 -43.15
CA SER A 143 12.25 12.63 -42.73
C SER A 143 12.64 11.87 -41.45
N ALA A 144 13.88 11.38 -41.36
CA ALA A 144 14.39 10.71 -40.17
C ALA A 144 14.42 11.66 -38.96
N GLU A 145 14.89 12.89 -39.14
CA GLU A 145 14.88 13.92 -38.11
C GLU A 145 13.46 14.26 -37.63
N LEU A 146 12.51 14.42 -38.57
CA LEU A 146 11.11 14.66 -38.25
C LEU A 146 10.50 13.50 -37.47
N ASN A 147 10.87 12.26 -37.81
CA ASN A 147 10.38 11.08 -37.10
C ASN A 147 10.92 11.02 -35.67
N ILE A 148 12.20 11.36 -35.46
CA ILE A 148 12.78 11.49 -34.11
C ILE A 148 12.06 12.60 -33.32
N LYS A 149 11.84 13.78 -33.93
CA LYS A 149 11.08 14.88 -33.32
C LYS A 149 9.65 14.46 -32.95
N LYS A 150 8.98 13.71 -33.82
CA LYS A 150 7.63 13.17 -33.57
C LYS A 150 7.64 12.21 -32.37
N LYS A 151 8.56 11.23 -32.37
CA LYS A 151 8.66 10.24 -31.28
C LYS A 151 8.95 10.91 -29.93
N ASN A 152 9.86 11.89 -29.90
CA ASN A 152 10.15 12.66 -28.69
C ASN A 152 8.91 13.43 -28.20
N ARG A 153 8.15 14.06 -29.11
CA ARG A 153 6.90 14.75 -28.76
C ARG A 153 5.82 13.79 -28.27
N GLU A 154 5.69 12.60 -28.84
CA GLU A 154 4.73 11.58 -28.39
C GLU A 154 5.05 11.09 -26.97
N LEU A 155 6.32 10.85 -26.67
CA LEU A 155 6.76 10.46 -25.32
C LEU A 155 6.48 11.56 -24.29
N VAL A 156 6.84 12.80 -24.61
CA VAL A 156 6.57 13.95 -23.73
C VAL A 156 5.06 14.19 -23.57
N ARG A 157 4.28 14.05 -24.65
CA ARG A 157 2.81 14.16 -24.59
C ARG A 157 2.21 13.13 -23.64
N GLY A 158 2.70 11.89 -23.64
CA GLY A 158 2.24 10.84 -22.73
C GLY A 158 2.45 11.24 -21.26
N GLN A 159 3.65 11.69 -20.92
CA GLN A 159 3.97 12.12 -19.55
C GLN A 159 3.16 13.36 -19.13
N LEU A 160 3.04 14.36 -20.01
CA LEU A 160 2.25 15.55 -19.73
C LEU A 160 0.75 15.24 -19.58
N SER A 161 0.20 14.35 -20.41
CA SER A 161 -1.20 13.92 -20.29
C SER A 161 -1.45 13.28 -18.93
N GLN A 162 -0.57 12.39 -18.48
CA GLN A 162 -0.69 11.74 -17.18
C GLN A 162 -0.70 12.76 -16.04
N VAL A 163 0.20 13.75 -16.05
CA VAL A 163 0.23 14.80 -15.01
C VAL A 163 -1.04 15.64 -15.03
N VAL A 164 -1.56 15.98 -16.21
CA VAL A 164 -2.81 16.73 -16.35
C VAL A 164 -3.99 15.91 -15.85
N ASP A 165 -4.10 14.64 -16.24
CA ASP A 165 -5.20 13.75 -15.83
C ASP A 165 -5.23 13.54 -14.30
N GLU A 166 -4.06 13.46 -13.67
CA GLU A 166 -3.93 13.35 -12.21
C GLU A 166 -4.28 14.67 -11.50
N MET A 167 -3.95 15.83 -12.09
CA MET A 167 -4.18 17.14 -11.48
C MET A 167 -5.61 17.67 -11.72
N VAL A 168 -6.27 17.30 -12.82
CA VAL A 168 -7.64 17.75 -13.12
C VAL A 168 -8.64 17.15 -12.15
N VAL A 169 -9.53 18.00 -11.61
CA VAL A 169 -10.66 17.56 -10.77
C VAL A 169 -11.94 17.63 -11.61
N PRO A 170 -12.52 16.49 -12.02
CA PRO A 170 -13.74 16.47 -12.84
C PRO A 170 -14.95 17.08 -12.10
N GLN A 171 -15.85 17.76 -12.82
CA GLN A 171 -17.07 18.30 -12.24
C GLN A 171 -18.01 17.21 -11.71
N SER A 172 -18.00 16.03 -12.34
CA SER A 172 -18.72 14.83 -11.86
C SER A 172 -18.26 14.41 -10.47
N MET A 173 -16.94 14.42 -10.21
CA MET A 173 -16.38 14.13 -8.88
C MET A 173 -16.91 15.10 -7.83
N ILE A 174 -16.93 16.40 -8.16
CA ILE A 174 -17.44 17.45 -7.26
C ILE A 174 -18.91 17.18 -6.94
N GLN A 175 -19.75 16.95 -7.95
CA GLN A 175 -21.18 16.68 -7.76
C GLN A 175 -21.43 15.43 -6.92
N ILE A 176 -20.71 14.34 -7.18
CA ILE A 176 -20.86 13.09 -6.43
C ILE A 176 -20.46 13.30 -4.97
N ILE A 177 -19.32 13.94 -4.69
CA ILE A 177 -18.88 14.20 -3.32
C ILE A 177 -19.87 15.09 -2.56
N MET A 178 -20.45 16.08 -3.24
CA MET A 178 -21.41 17.01 -2.65
C MET A 178 -22.74 16.34 -2.33
N ASP A 179 -23.35 15.69 -3.33
CA ASP A 179 -24.78 15.35 -3.31
C ASP A 179 -25.07 13.87 -2.99
N VAL A 180 -24.16 12.95 -3.33
CA VAL A 180 -24.39 11.51 -3.15
C VAL A 180 -24.15 11.10 -1.69
N PRO A 181 -25.03 10.30 -1.07
CA PRO A 181 -24.83 9.86 0.30
C PRO A 181 -23.62 8.92 0.42
N VAL A 182 -22.95 8.94 1.58
CA VAL A 182 -21.71 8.18 1.80
C VAL A 182 -21.91 6.65 1.75
N THR A 183 -23.15 6.17 1.81
CA THR A 183 -23.47 4.73 1.75
C THR A 183 -23.39 4.15 0.34
N GLU A 184 -23.33 5.00 -0.69
CA GLU A 184 -23.31 4.54 -2.09
C GLU A 184 -21.89 4.25 -2.57
N ARG A 185 -21.76 3.22 -3.42
CA ARG A 185 -20.47 2.79 -3.98
C ARG A 185 -19.79 3.87 -4.81
N GLN A 186 -20.56 4.69 -5.52
CA GLN A 186 -20.05 5.80 -6.33
C GLN A 186 -19.28 6.81 -5.47
N PHE A 187 -19.76 7.09 -4.25
CA PHE A 187 -19.07 7.98 -3.32
C PHE A 187 -17.72 7.38 -2.87
N LEU A 188 -17.67 6.08 -2.57
CA LEU A 188 -16.43 5.38 -2.20
C LEU A 188 -15.38 5.41 -3.32
N GLU A 189 -15.78 5.14 -4.55
CA GLU A 189 -14.88 5.17 -5.72
C GLU A 189 -14.29 6.58 -5.92
N GLN A 190 -15.13 7.60 -5.84
CA GLN A 190 -14.69 9.00 -5.94
C GLN A 190 -13.86 9.45 -4.73
N LEU A 191 -14.07 8.87 -3.54
CA LEU A 191 -13.23 9.13 -2.36
C LEU A 191 -11.82 8.59 -2.52
N HIS A 192 -11.67 7.38 -3.10
CA HIS A 192 -10.35 6.82 -3.42
C HIS A 192 -9.62 7.70 -4.44
N GLU A 193 -10.32 8.12 -5.49
CA GLU A 193 -9.76 9.00 -6.52
C GLU A 193 -9.37 10.37 -5.95
N LEU A 194 -10.21 10.99 -5.11
CA LEU A 194 -9.89 12.21 -4.38
C LEU A 194 -8.63 12.04 -3.52
N SER A 195 -8.52 10.93 -2.79
CA SER A 195 -7.35 10.64 -1.96
C SER A 195 -6.06 10.52 -2.79
N HIS A 196 -6.13 9.88 -3.96
CA HIS A 196 -5.01 9.77 -4.90
C HIS A 196 -4.58 11.15 -5.40
N LYS A 197 -5.53 11.92 -5.95
CA LYS A 197 -5.29 13.28 -6.46
C LYS A 197 -4.72 14.21 -5.39
N MET A 198 -5.22 14.12 -4.15
CA MET A 198 -4.68 14.89 -3.03
C MET A 198 -3.24 14.51 -2.66
N LYS A 199 -2.85 13.23 -2.75
CA LYS A 199 -1.45 12.81 -2.52
C LYS A 199 -0.56 13.31 -3.64
N PHE A 200 -0.98 13.14 -4.89
CA PHE A 200 -0.24 13.59 -6.07
C PHE A 200 0.00 15.11 -6.06
N VAL A 201 -1.03 15.93 -5.80
CA VAL A 201 -0.87 17.39 -5.73
C VAL A 201 0.04 17.80 -4.58
N LYS A 202 0.00 17.11 -3.44
CA LYS A 202 0.95 17.36 -2.33
C LYS A 202 2.38 17.03 -2.73
N GLU A 203 2.63 15.93 -3.43
CA GLU A 203 3.96 15.56 -3.93
C GLU A 203 4.47 16.57 -4.97
N GLN A 204 3.60 17.01 -5.89
CA GLN A 204 3.97 17.97 -6.92
C GLN A 204 4.12 19.40 -6.38
N SER A 205 3.50 19.72 -5.25
CA SER A 205 3.64 21.05 -4.61
C SER A 205 5.09 21.35 -4.16
N PHE A 206 5.92 20.33 -3.95
CA PHE A 206 7.36 20.51 -3.67
C PHE A 206 8.18 21.01 -4.86
N HIS A 207 7.58 21.01 -6.06
CA HIS A 207 8.21 21.48 -7.30
C HIS A 207 7.72 22.88 -7.73
N ASP A 208 7.02 23.62 -6.84
CA ASP A 208 6.57 25.01 -7.06
C ASP A 208 5.78 25.24 -8.36
N ALA A 209 5.02 24.23 -8.81
CA ALA A 209 4.17 24.38 -9.99
C ALA A 209 2.95 25.26 -9.68
N ILE A 210 2.78 26.36 -10.43
CA ILE A 210 1.67 27.33 -10.27
C ILE A 210 0.31 26.64 -10.39
N ALA A 211 0.17 25.67 -11.31
CA ALA A 211 -1.08 24.96 -11.54
C ALA A 211 -1.52 24.09 -10.34
N CYS A 212 -0.60 23.75 -9.42
CA CYS A 212 -0.97 23.10 -8.17
C CYS A 212 -1.74 24.05 -7.25
N GLN A 213 -1.44 25.36 -7.25
CA GLN A 213 -2.11 26.34 -6.41
C GLN A 213 -3.59 26.51 -6.82
N ASP A 214 -3.87 26.52 -8.13
CA ASP A 214 -5.23 26.65 -8.67
C ASP A 214 -6.14 25.47 -8.27
N VAL A 215 -5.59 24.26 -8.26
CA VAL A 215 -6.34 23.04 -7.91
C VAL A 215 -6.40 22.82 -6.40
N GLN A 216 -5.40 23.29 -5.67
CA GLN A 216 -5.29 23.09 -4.22
C GLN A 216 -6.51 23.63 -3.47
N GLU A 217 -6.99 24.84 -3.79
CA GLU A 217 -8.15 25.42 -3.11
C GLU A 217 -9.42 24.56 -3.28
N VAL A 218 -9.63 24.04 -4.50
CA VAL A 218 -10.79 23.17 -4.81
C VAL A 218 -10.68 21.85 -4.06
N LEU A 219 -9.49 21.22 -4.06
CA LEU A 219 -9.25 19.98 -3.33
C LEU A 219 -9.40 20.17 -1.82
N GLU A 220 -8.97 21.30 -1.27
CA GLU A 220 -9.15 21.61 0.15
C GLU A 220 -10.63 21.78 0.53
N LYS A 221 -11.43 22.46 -0.32
CA LYS A 221 -12.88 22.57 -0.11
C LYS A 221 -13.58 21.20 -0.18
N LEU A 222 -13.23 20.38 -1.16
CA LEU A 222 -13.74 19.01 -1.28
C LEU A 222 -13.34 18.16 -0.08
N ARG A 223 -12.09 18.28 0.39
CA ARG A 223 -11.59 17.63 1.59
C ARG A 223 -12.45 18.00 2.80
N ILE A 224 -12.68 19.29 3.07
CA ILE A 224 -13.49 19.75 4.22
C ILE A 224 -14.90 19.18 4.15
N LYS A 225 -15.55 19.23 2.98
CA LYS A 225 -16.90 18.68 2.80
C LYS A 225 -16.94 17.18 3.04
N THR A 226 -15.97 16.46 2.47
CA THR A 226 -15.84 15.00 2.60
C THR A 226 -15.67 14.62 4.06
N ILE A 227 -14.73 15.26 4.76
CA ILE A 227 -14.49 15.06 6.18
C ILE A 227 -15.78 15.25 6.99
N SER A 228 -16.55 16.32 6.73
CA SER A 228 -17.82 16.56 7.42
C SER A 228 -18.81 15.40 7.22
N LYS A 229 -18.97 14.90 5.99
CA LYS A 229 -19.90 13.80 5.68
C LYS A 229 -19.45 12.49 6.33
N LEU A 230 -18.16 12.18 6.26
CA LEU A 230 -17.59 10.98 6.87
C LEU A 230 -17.72 11.00 8.40
N ARG A 231 -17.41 12.15 9.02
CA ARG A 231 -17.56 12.36 10.47
C ARG A 231 -19.01 12.15 10.91
N GLU A 232 -19.97 12.77 10.22
CA GLU A 232 -21.39 12.62 10.54
C GLU A 232 -21.83 11.15 10.47
N PHE A 233 -21.45 10.43 9.41
CA PHE A 233 -21.81 9.02 9.26
C PHE A 233 -21.21 8.14 10.35
N ILE A 234 -19.91 8.28 10.65
CA ILE A 234 -19.25 7.44 11.66
C ILE A 234 -19.85 7.74 13.04
N LEU A 235 -20.02 9.01 13.41
CA LEU A 235 -20.65 9.39 14.68
C LEU A 235 -22.08 8.88 14.80
N GLN A 236 -22.87 8.95 13.71
CA GLN A 236 -24.22 8.40 13.69
C GLN A 236 -24.22 6.89 13.97
N LYS A 237 -23.25 6.14 13.45
CA LYS A 237 -23.09 4.70 13.74
C LYS A 237 -22.65 4.46 15.18
N ILE A 238 -21.75 5.28 15.73
CA ILE A 238 -21.33 5.23 17.15
C ILE A 238 -22.53 5.48 18.08
N TYR A 239 -23.42 6.40 17.72
CA TYR A 239 -24.62 6.67 18.53
C TYR A 239 -25.68 5.57 18.48
N GLN A 240 -25.63 4.66 17.50
CA GLN A 240 -26.52 3.50 17.48
C GLN A 240 -26.24 2.54 18.63
N PHE A 241 -25.00 2.45 19.14
CA PHE A 241 -24.65 1.62 20.29
C PHE A 241 -25.35 2.07 21.58
N ARG A 242 -25.76 3.34 21.68
CA ARG A 242 -26.48 3.87 22.84
C ARG A 242 -27.91 3.34 22.94
N LYS A 243 -28.48 2.80 21.85
CA LYS A 243 -29.85 2.28 21.86
C LYS A 243 -29.91 0.97 22.66
N PRO A 244 -30.92 0.81 23.53
CA PRO A 244 -31.07 -0.42 24.31
C PRO A 244 -31.34 -1.62 23.39
N MET A 245 -30.87 -2.81 23.78
CA MET A 245 -31.03 -4.07 23.04
C MET A 245 -30.42 -4.08 21.62
N THR A 246 -29.49 -3.16 21.33
CA THR A 246 -28.77 -3.16 20.06
C THR A 246 -27.86 -4.37 19.99
N ASN A 247 -27.94 -5.14 18.91
CA ASN A 247 -26.88 -6.10 18.59
C ASN A 247 -25.64 -5.30 18.16
N TYR A 248 -24.60 -5.28 18.98
CA TYR A 248 -23.36 -4.52 18.75
C TYR A 248 -22.63 -4.96 17.48
N GLU A 249 -22.84 -6.18 17.00
CA GLU A 249 -22.24 -6.69 15.76
C GLU A 249 -22.73 -5.93 14.52
N VAL A 250 -24.01 -5.48 14.50
CA VAL A 250 -24.60 -4.82 13.33
C VAL A 250 -23.91 -3.47 13.04
N PRO A 251 -23.81 -2.51 13.99
CA PRO A 251 -23.10 -1.27 13.76
C PRO A 251 -21.59 -1.47 13.60
N GLN A 252 -20.94 -2.44 14.29
CA GLN A 252 -19.52 -2.76 14.08
C GLN A 252 -19.25 -3.25 12.66
N ASN A 253 -20.05 -4.18 12.13
CA ASN A 253 -19.91 -4.66 10.76
C ASN A 253 -20.15 -3.55 9.74
N ALA A 254 -21.08 -2.62 10.01
CA ALA A 254 -21.30 -1.47 9.15
C ALA A 254 -20.10 -0.51 9.12
N LEU A 255 -19.41 -0.34 10.26
CA LEU A 255 -18.16 0.43 10.35
C LEU A 255 -17.00 -0.28 9.64
N LEU A 256 -16.85 -1.60 9.84
CA LEU A 256 -15.80 -2.40 9.19
C LEU A 256 -15.93 -2.40 7.66
N ARG A 257 -17.15 -2.51 7.12
CA ARG A 257 -17.39 -2.40 5.66
C ARG A 257 -16.93 -1.07 5.09
N ASN A 258 -16.95 -0.01 5.92
CA ASN A 258 -16.57 1.35 5.55
C ASN A 258 -15.26 1.78 6.23
N ARG A 259 -14.36 0.83 6.51
CA ARG A 259 -13.06 1.05 7.17
C ARG A 259 -12.24 2.15 6.50
N PHE A 260 -12.30 2.25 5.17
CA PHE A 260 -11.59 3.28 4.40
C PHE A 260 -11.94 4.71 4.81
N PHE A 261 -13.15 4.96 5.34
CA PHE A 261 -13.53 6.29 5.82
C PHE A 261 -12.64 6.75 6.97
N TYR A 262 -12.35 5.87 7.93
CA TYR A 262 -11.47 6.21 9.05
C TYR A 262 -10.01 6.37 8.59
N GLU A 263 -9.55 5.53 7.67
CA GLU A 263 -8.21 5.63 7.05
C GLU A 263 -8.01 6.97 6.32
N PHE A 264 -9.03 7.40 5.56
CA PHE A 264 -9.02 8.69 4.88
C PHE A 264 -8.93 9.85 5.88
N LEU A 265 -9.68 9.78 6.98
CA LEU A 265 -9.65 10.80 8.04
C LEU A 265 -8.28 10.85 8.72
N LEU A 266 -7.66 9.72 9.05
CA LEU A 266 -6.30 9.68 9.63
C LEU A 266 -5.25 10.36 8.75
N THR A 267 -5.39 10.24 7.43
CA THR A 267 -4.46 10.83 6.45
C THR A 267 -4.73 12.31 6.21
N SER A 268 -6.00 12.72 6.25
CA SER A 268 -6.43 14.06 5.87
C SER A 268 -6.50 15.03 7.06
N ASP A 269 -7.09 14.60 8.17
CA ASP A 269 -7.27 15.38 9.39
C ASP A 269 -7.24 14.49 10.64
N ARG A 270 -6.09 14.52 11.34
CA ARG A 270 -5.86 13.75 12.56
C ARG A 270 -6.70 14.21 13.74
N GLN A 271 -7.14 15.48 13.79
CA GLN A 271 -7.92 15.99 14.92
C GLN A 271 -9.32 15.38 14.92
N ILE A 272 -9.96 15.29 13.75
CA ILE A 272 -11.28 14.68 13.61
C ILE A 272 -11.24 13.16 13.79
N ALA A 273 -10.17 12.51 13.30
CA ALA A 273 -9.97 11.08 13.57
C ALA A 273 -9.81 10.79 15.07
N ASP A 274 -9.14 11.67 15.82
CA ASP A 274 -9.00 11.58 17.27
C ASP A 274 -10.30 11.88 18.01
N GLU A 275 -11.10 12.82 17.53
CA GLU A 275 -12.45 13.10 18.05
C GLU A 275 -13.35 11.86 17.95
N ILE A 276 -13.43 11.24 16.77
CA ILE A 276 -14.21 10.01 16.53
C ILE A 276 -13.75 8.88 17.46
N ARG A 277 -12.43 8.74 17.60
CA ARG A 277 -11.82 7.78 18.53
C ARG A 277 -12.29 8.02 19.96
N ARG A 278 -12.17 9.26 20.47
CA ARG A 278 -12.58 9.60 21.83
C ARG A 278 -14.08 9.40 22.05
N GLU A 279 -14.92 9.76 21.08
CA GLU A 279 -16.36 9.57 21.18
C GLU A 279 -16.75 8.08 21.18
N TYR A 280 -16.04 7.24 20.42
CA TYR A 280 -16.20 5.79 20.45
C TYR A 280 -15.87 5.23 21.84
N ILE A 281 -14.72 5.59 22.40
CA ILE A 281 -14.26 5.16 23.73
C ILE A 281 -15.27 5.57 24.81
N ASP A 282 -15.67 6.84 24.85
CA ASP A 282 -16.61 7.33 25.87
C ASP A 282 -17.98 6.64 25.75
N THR A 283 -18.46 6.43 24.52
CA THR A 283 -19.74 5.76 24.28
C THR A 283 -19.69 4.30 24.73
N LEU A 284 -18.71 3.52 24.28
CA LEU A 284 -18.65 2.09 24.61
C LEU A 284 -18.28 1.84 26.07
N SER A 285 -17.42 2.68 26.67
CA SER A 285 -17.13 2.60 28.11
C SER A 285 -18.41 2.70 28.94
N LYS A 286 -19.31 3.64 28.61
CA LYS A 286 -20.61 3.79 29.27
C LYS A 286 -21.58 2.64 28.97
N VAL A 287 -21.63 2.19 27.72
CA VAL A 287 -22.52 1.10 27.29
C VAL A 287 -22.16 -0.22 27.98
N TYR A 288 -20.90 -0.64 27.93
CA TYR A 288 -20.45 -1.86 28.59
C TYR A 288 -20.61 -1.79 30.10
N PHE A 289 -20.24 -0.66 30.74
CA PHE A 289 -20.44 -0.49 32.18
C PHE A 289 -21.91 -0.63 32.58
N SER A 290 -22.82 0.03 31.85
CA SER A 290 -24.26 -0.03 32.11
C SER A 290 -24.82 -1.45 31.90
N TYR A 291 -24.39 -2.12 30.82
CA TYR A 291 -24.78 -3.50 30.51
C TYR A 291 -24.36 -4.45 31.64
N PHE A 292 -23.09 -4.49 32.00
CA PHE A 292 -22.58 -5.39 33.03
C PHE A 292 -23.18 -5.06 34.40
N LYS A 293 -23.29 -3.79 34.77
CA LYS A 293 -23.95 -3.39 36.02
C LYS A 293 -25.38 -3.91 36.11
N ALA A 294 -26.17 -3.75 35.05
CA ALA A 294 -27.54 -4.25 35.00
C ALA A 294 -27.60 -5.78 34.99
N TYR A 295 -26.64 -6.43 34.32
CA TYR A 295 -26.54 -7.87 34.23
C TYR A 295 -26.18 -8.51 35.58
N SER A 296 -25.11 -8.07 36.25
CA SER A 296 -24.71 -8.55 37.58
C SER A 296 -25.84 -8.42 38.60
N THR A 297 -26.52 -7.25 38.60
CA THR A 297 -27.63 -6.95 39.54
C THR A 297 -28.83 -7.88 39.33
N LYS A 298 -29.05 -8.35 38.11
CA LYS A 298 -30.13 -9.31 37.82
C LYS A 298 -29.69 -10.76 38.09
N LEU A 299 -28.45 -11.12 37.75
CA LEU A 299 -27.91 -12.45 37.99
C LEU A 299 -27.90 -12.80 39.47
N ILE A 300 -27.47 -11.87 40.34
CA ILE A 300 -27.36 -12.15 41.78
C ILE A 300 -28.71 -12.50 42.42
N LYS A 301 -29.83 -12.07 41.85
CA LYS A 301 -31.19 -12.42 42.34
C LYS A 301 -31.55 -13.88 42.10
N LEU A 302 -30.89 -14.52 41.13
CA LEU A 302 -31.04 -15.94 40.80
C LEU A 302 -30.14 -16.83 41.65
N GLN A 303 -29.36 -16.27 42.57
CA GLN A 303 -28.53 -17.05 43.48
C GLN A 303 -29.40 -17.86 44.46
N LEU A 304 -28.96 -19.08 44.78
CA LEU A 304 -29.52 -19.87 45.87
C LEU A 304 -29.48 -19.07 47.20
N ASP A 305 -30.56 -19.15 47.96
CA ASP A 305 -30.74 -18.37 49.19
C ASP A 305 -29.98 -19.01 50.38
N GLU A 306 -29.79 -20.33 50.37
CA GLU A 306 -28.96 -21.05 51.36
C GLU A 306 -27.48 -21.02 50.95
N LYS A 307 -26.61 -20.53 51.85
CA LYS A 307 -25.16 -20.44 51.65
C LYS A 307 -24.41 -20.93 52.88
N PRO A 308 -23.25 -21.58 52.73
CA PRO A 308 -22.40 -21.92 53.87
C PRO A 308 -21.98 -20.68 54.64
N ASP A 309 -22.04 -20.75 55.97
CA ASP A 309 -21.63 -19.69 56.89
C ASP A 309 -20.30 -20.08 57.59
N LYS A 310 -19.76 -19.17 58.40
CA LYS A 310 -18.51 -19.34 59.16
C LYS A 310 -18.49 -20.59 60.05
N ASP A 311 -19.66 -21.05 60.48
CA ASP A 311 -19.81 -22.24 61.33
C ASP A 311 -19.81 -23.56 60.55
N ASP A 312 -19.88 -23.51 59.22
CA ASP A 312 -19.88 -24.69 58.34
C ASP A 312 -18.45 -25.14 58.01
N VAL A 313 -17.72 -25.51 59.06
CA VAL A 313 -16.36 -26.04 59.00
C VAL A 313 -16.32 -27.57 59.11
N LEU A 314 -15.25 -28.21 58.63
CA LEU A 314 -15.08 -29.66 58.62
C LEU A 314 -15.32 -30.29 60.00
N GLY A 315 -14.75 -29.71 61.06
CA GLY A 315 -14.84 -30.19 62.44
C GLY A 315 -16.08 -29.70 63.21
N ALA A 316 -17.06 -29.08 62.56
CA ALA A 316 -18.31 -28.69 63.22
C ALA A 316 -19.18 -29.91 63.55
N ASP A 317 -19.75 -29.92 64.76
CA ASP A 317 -20.70 -30.95 65.18
C ASP A 317 -22.04 -30.83 64.44
N ASP A 318 -22.50 -31.96 63.88
CA ASP A 318 -23.79 -32.07 63.18
C ASP A 318 -24.99 -32.30 64.10
N ARG A 319 -24.77 -32.32 65.42
CA ARG A 319 -25.87 -32.52 66.36
C ARG A 319 -26.75 -31.26 66.37
N PRO A 320 -28.08 -31.39 66.21
CA PRO A 320 -28.96 -30.28 66.57
C PRO A 320 -28.71 -29.99 68.05
N ARG A 321 -28.29 -28.76 68.38
CA ARG A 321 -28.20 -28.32 69.78
C ARG A 321 -29.62 -28.40 70.37
N SER A 322 -29.97 -29.50 71.03
CA SER A 322 -31.31 -29.69 71.59
C SER A 322 -31.59 -28.78 72.79
N ASN A 323 -30.62 -27.97 73.23
CA ASN A 323 -30.72 -27.11 74.40
C ASN A 323 -30.31 -25.67 74.06
N MET A 324 -31.17 -24.91 73.37
CA MET A 324 -31.11 -23.45 73.44
C MET A 324 -32.48 -22.78 73.22
N SER A 325 -33.04 -22.31 74.36
CA SER A 325 -33.95 -21.18 74.61
C SER A 325 -34.95 -20.69 73.52
N PHE A 326 -36.24 -20.78 73.86
CA PHE A 326 -37.42 -20.30 73.12
C PHE A 326 -37.58 -18.76 72.98
N PHE A 327 -36.52 -17.95 73.13
CA PHE A 327 -36.65 -16.47 73.17
C PHE A 327 -35.67 -15.68 72.28
N SER A 328 -35.04 -16.26 71.26
CA SER A 328 -34.26 -15.48 70.27
C SER A 328 -34.81 -15.63 68.86
N ALA A 329 -35.37 -14.55 68.31
CA ALA A 329 -35.93 -14.47 66.96
C ALA A 329 -34.87 -14.40 65.83
N SER A 330 -33.62 -14.81 66.11
CA SER A 330 -32.49 -14.76 65.17
C SER A 330 -31.95 -16.14 64.79
N ALA A 331 -32.64 -17.22 65.17
CA ALA A 331 -32.28 -18.57 64.75
C ALA A 331 -32.63 -18.77 63.26
N ARG A 332 -31.67 -18.46 62.38
CA ARG A 332 -31.75 -18.83 60.96
C ARG A 332 -31.80 -20.36 60.85
N PRO A 333 -32.63 -20.93 59.96
CA PRO A 333 -32.72 -22.37 59.80
C PRO A 333 -31.35 -22.96 59.42
N HIS A 334 -30.98 -24.05 60.10
CA HIS A 334 -29.79 -24.84 59.76
C HIS A 334 -29.89 -25.34 58.30
N LEU A 335 -28.79 -25.25 57.53
CA LEU A 335 -28.71 -25.82 56.18
C LEU A 335 -29.14 -27.30 56.23
N LYS A 336 -30.17 -27.64 55.47
CA LYS A 336 -30.71 -29.02 55.41
C LYS A 336 -29.69 -30.03 54.84
N HIS A 337 -28.62 -29.54 54.21
CA HIS A 337 -27.60 -30.36 53.55
C HIS A 337 -26.15 -29.88 53.80
N ARG A 338 -25.67 -29.87 55.05
CA ARG A 338 -24.25 -29.58 55.36
C ARG A 338 -23.25 -30.50 54.65
N ALA A 339 -23.64 -31.75 54.38
CA ALA A 339 -22.80 -32.70 53.64
C ALA A 339 -22.44 -32.21 52.23
N THR A 340 -23.28 -31.38 51.59
CA THR A 340 -23.03 -30.95 50.21
C THR A 340 -22.01 -29.82 50.08
N VAL A 341 -21.62 -29.17 51.19
CA VAL A 341 -20.62 -28.07 51.19
C VAL A 341 -19.23 -28.57 50.79
N PHE A 342 -18.90 -29.80 51.19
CA PHE A 342 -17.61 -30.42 50.97
C PHE A 342 -17.62 -31.45 49.83
N SER A 343 -18.76 -31.63 49.16
CA SER A 343 -18.90 -32.55 48.03
C SER A 343 -18.97 -31.78 46.71
N LEU A 344 -18.29 -32.30 45.67
CA LEU A 344 -18.32 -31.70 44.33
C LEU A 344 -19.66 -31.93 43.60
N GLY A 345 -20.27 -33.11 43.77
CA GLY A 345 -21.52 -33.47 43.09
C GLY A 345 -21.47 -33.22 41.57
N ASN A 346 -22.54 -32.65 41.02
CA ASN A 346 -22.62 -32.27 39.60
C ASN A 346 -22.07 -30.86 39.30
N ARG A 347 -21.41 -30.21 40.27
CA ARG A 347 -20.92 -28.83 40.11
C ARG A 347 -19.74 -28.74 39.13
N ASP A 348 -19.06 -29.85 38.89
CA ASP A 348 -17.94 -29.95 37.93
C ASP A 348 -18.37 -29.75 36.47
N CYS A 349 -19.68 -29.90 36.15
CA CYS A 349 -20.22 -29.65 34.81
C CYS A 349 -19.92 -28.23 34.30
N VAL A 350 -19.84 -27.26 35.22
CA VAL A 350 -19.53 -25.84 34.96
C VAL A 350 -18.18 -25.66 34.27
N LEU A 351 -17.21 -26.54 34.55
CA LEU A 351 -15.86 -26.46 33.99
C LEU A 351 -15.71 -27.21 32.66
N LYS A 352 -16.62 -28.15 32.37
CA LYS A 352 -16.56 -29.05 31.22
C LYS A 352 -17.64 -28.68 30.20
N GLN A 353 -18.77 -29.37 30.26
CA GLN A 353 -19.85 -29.26 29.29
C GLN A 353 -20.42 -27.85 29.21
N GLU A 354 -20.45 -27.15 30.34
CA GLU A 354 -21.06 -25.85 30.39
C GLU A 354 -20.07 -24.71 30.19
N LEU A 355 -18.75 -24.91 30.10
CA LEU A 355 -17.76 -23.82 30.09
C LEU A 355 -18.05 -22.69 29.08
N GLU A 356 -18.47 -23.03 27.86
CA GLU A 356 -18.82 -22.10 26.78
C GLU A 356 -20.32 -22.13 26.40
N ALA A 357 -21.17 -22.75 27.23
CA ALA A 357 -22.63 -22.76 27.04
C ALA A 357 -23.25 -21.35 27.02
N PRO A 358 -24.44 -21.14 26.44
CA PRO A 358 -25.07 -19.83 26.37
C PRO A 358 -25.20 -19.15 27.74
N ILE A 359 -25.06 -17.83 27.75
CA ILE A 359 -25.17 -17.03 28.97
C ILE A 359 -26.59 -17.12 29.56
N ILE A 360 -26.69 -17.05 30.88
CA ILE A 360 -27.95 -17.05 31.60
C ILE A 360 -28.72 -15.78 31.24
N ILE A 361 -29.95 -15.94 30.76
CA ILE A 361 -30.88 -14.85 30.46
C ILE A 361 -31.72 -14.58 31.72
N PRO A 362 -31.47 -13.50 32.49
CA PRO A 362 -32.00 -13.40 33.84
C PRO A 362 -33.52 -13.31 33.88
N HIS A 363 -34.13 -12.63 32.91
CA HIS A 363 -35.59 -12.49 32.82
C HIS A 363 -36.32 -13.80 32.51
N ALA A 364 -35.68 -14.70 31.76
CA ALA A 364 -36.26 -16.01 31.44
C ALA A 364 -36.22 -16.91 32.68
N GLN A 365 -35.06 -16.97 33.35
CA GLN A 365 -34.88 -17.82 34.53
C GLN A 365 -35.64 -17.32 35.75
N GLN A 366 -35.82 -16.00 35.89
CA GLN A 366 -36.64 -15.44 36.95
C GLN A 366 -38.12 -15.87 36.81
N LYS A 367 -38.64 -15.99 35.58
CA LYS A 367 -40.01 -16.51 35.34
C LYS A 367 -40.14 -18.01 35.61
N ALA A 368 -39.06 -18.76 35.42
CA ALA A 368 -39.00 -20.20 35.68
C ALA A 368 -38.65 -20.52 37.15
N GLU A 369 -38.52 -19.49 38.01
CA GLU A 369 -38.11 -19.61 39.43
C GLU A 369 -36.84 -20.45 39.64
N THR A 370 -35.97 -20.50 38.63
CA THR A 370 -34.75 -21.31 38.68
C THR A 370 -33.65 -20.56 39.42
N LYS A 371 -33.09 -21.21 40.45
CA LYS A 371 -31.99 -20.70 41.26
C LYS A 371 -30.69 -21.46 40.95
N TYR A 372 -29.56 -20.76 41.05
CA TYR A 372 -28.25 -21.30 40.69
C TYR A 372 -27.24 -21.16 41.83
N PRO A 373 -26.30 -22.12 41.96
CA PRO A 373 -25.06 -21.90 42.70
C PRO A 373 -24.27 -20.73 42.12
N TYR A 374 -23.45 -20.08 42.95
CA TYR A 374 -22.75 -18.87 42.52
C TYR A 374 -21.82 -19.10 41.34
N GLU A 375 -21.11 -20.23 41.30
CA GLU A 375 -20.16 -20.53 40.24
C GLU A 375 -20.81 -20.52 38.85
N TYR A 376 -22.09 -20.88 38.71
CA TYR A 376 -22.82 -20.80 37.43
C TYR A 376 -23.10 -19.34 37.03
N LEU A 377 -23.46 -18.49 38.00
CA LEU A 377 -23.67 -17.06 37.77
C LEU A 377 -22.34 -16.38 37.38
N PHE A 378 -21.28 -16.69 38.14
CA PHE A 378 -19.92 -16.23 37.88
C PHE A 378 -19.45 -16.67 36.48
N ARG A 379 -19.63 -17.95 36.16
CA ARG A 379 -19.31 -18.55 34.86
C ARG A 379 -19.98 -17.79 33.72
N SER A 380 -21.28 -17.51 33.85
CA SER A 380 -22.07 -16.77 32.86
C SER A 380 -21.59 -15.33 32.69
N GLU A 381 -21.28 -14.63 33.78
CA GLU A 381 -20.78 -13.25 33.75
C GLU A 381 -19.38 -13.15 33.15
N GLN A 382 -18.46 -14.01 33.57
CA GLN A 382 -17.09 -14.03 33.04
C GLN A 382 -17.05 -14.46 31.57
N TYR A 383 -17.90 -15.42 31.15
CA TYR A 383 -18.00 -15.80 29.73
C TYR A 383 -18.53 -14.64 28.87
N ALA A 384 -19.58 -13.95 29.35
CA ALA A 384 -20.10 -12.77 28.68
C ALA A 384 -19.02 -11.69 28.53
N LEU A 385 -18.23 -11.45 29.59
CA LEU A 385 -17.10 -10.51 29.55
C LEU A 385 -16.07 -10.93 28.51
N LEU A 386 -15.60 -12.19 28.57
CA LEU A 386 -14.60 -12.73 27.65
C LEU A 386 -15.02 -12.55 26.19
N ASP A 387 -16.25 -12.95 25.85
CA ASP A 387 -16.75 -12.90 24.48
C ASP A 387 -16.86 -11.44 23.97
N ASN A 388 -17.40 -10.53 24.78
CA ASN A 388 -17.48 -9.11 24.41
C ASN A 388 -16.09 -8.48 24.27
N CYS A 389 -15.16 -8.77 25.19
CA CYS A 389 -13.79 -8.26 25.12
C CYS A 389 -13.04 -8.79 23.90
N CYS A 390 -13.20 -10.08 23.55
CA CYS A 390 -12.56 -10.65 22.38
C CYS A 390 -13.04 -10.00 21.08
N ARG A 391 -14.35 -9.85 20.92
CA ARG A 391 -14.95 -9.22 19.74
C ARG A 391 -14.54 -7.75 19.62
N GLU A 392 -14.60 -7.02 20.73
CA GLU A 392 -14.23 -5.61 20.77
C GLU A 392 -12.75 -5.42 20.41
N TYR A 393 -11.84 -6.21 21.00
CA TYR A 393 -10.42 -6.09 20.73
C TYR A 393 -10.08 -6.31 19.24
N LEU A 394 -10.67 -7.33 18.61
CA LEU A 394 -10.48 -7.57 17.18
C LEU A 394 -11.04 -6.43 16.33
N PHE A 395 -12.24 -5.94 16.66
CA PHE A 395 -12.83 -4.77 15.98
C PHE A 395 -11.92 -3.54 16.10
N LEU A 396 -11.36 -3.28 17.28
CA LEU A 396 -10.47 -2.13 17.51
C LEU A 396 -9.19 -2.23 16.67
N CYS A 397 -8.57 -3.40 16.63
CA CYS A 397 -7.40 -3.63 15.78
C CYS A 397 -7.71 -3.38 14.30
N ASP A 398 -8.86 -3.87 13.82
CA ASP A 398 -9.24 -3.74 12.42
C ASP A 398 -9.70 -2.33 12.03
N PHE A 399 -10.74 -1.79 12.68
CA PHE A 399 -11.34 -0.52 12.26
C PHE A 399 -10.43 0.68 12.53
N PHE A 400 -9.76 0.70 13.69
CA PHE A 400 -8.89 1.81 14.08
C PHE A 400 -7.42 1.63 13.65
N MET A 401 -7.09 0.57 12.88
CA MET A 401 -5.72 0.29 12.43
C MET A 401 -4.70 0.27 13.59
N LEU A 402 -5.09 -0.28 14.74
CA LEU A 402 -4.25 -0.24 15.94
C LEU A 402 -3.18 -1.34 15.88
N ASN A 403 -1.94 -0.94 16.17
CA ASN A 403 -0.83 -1.87 16.33
C ASN A 403 -0.89 -2.53 17.72
N ASN A 404 -0.17 -3.63 17.89
CA ASN A 404 -0.07 -4.37 19.17
C ASN A 404 0.36 -3.53 20.38
N ARG A 405 0.94 -2.35 20.18
CA ARG A 405 1.32 -1.42 21.25
C ARG A 405 0.20 -0.47 21.68
N SER A 406 -0.60 0.04 20.74
CA SER A 406 -1.66 1.02 21.02
C SER A 406 -3.03 0.38 21.25
N ALA A 407 -3.28 -0.82 20.71
CA ALA A 407 -4.51 -1.56 20.95
C ALA A 407 -4.78 -1.83 22.45
N PRO A 408 -3.76 -2.20 23.27
CA PRO A 408 -3.92 -2.35 24.71
C PRO A 408 -4.45 -1.11 25.45
N GLU A 409 -3.91 0.06 25.13
CA GLU A 409 -4.28 1.33 25.79
C GLU A 409 -5.74 1.67 25.48
N PHE A 410 -6.10 1.63 24.19
CA PHE A 410 -7.46 1.88 23.71
C PHE A 410 -8.48 0.92 24.35
N PHE A 411 -8.16 -0.38 24.37
CA PHE A 411 -9.00 -1.40 24.99
C PHE A 411 -9.19 -1.15 26.48
N THR A 412 -8.11 -0.78 27.18
CA THR A 412 -8.16 -0.48 28.61
C THR A 412 -9.07 0.70 28.89
N GLU A 413 -8.99 1.80 28.12
CA GLU A 413 -9.87 2.96 28.30
C GLU A 413 -11.37 2.61 28.17
N ILE A 414 -11.72 1.68 27.28
CA ILE A 414 -13.10 1.19 27.15
C ILE A 414 -13.52 0.38 28.38
N PHE A 415 -12.74 -0.65 28.74
CA PHE A 415 -13.16 -1.64 29.73
C PHE A 415 -12.77 -1.34 31.18
N GLU A 416 -11.91 -0.36 31.46
CA GLU A 416 -11.38 -0.11 32.81
C GLU A 416 -12.48 0.03 33.88
N LYS A 417 -13.52 0.81 33.58
CA LYS A 417 -14.66 1.01 34.50
C LYS A 417 -15.44 -0.29 34.73
N THR A 418 -15.61 -1.08 33.66
CA THR A 418 -16.29 -2.37 33.69
C THR A 418 -15.47 -3.40 34.49
N PHE A 419 -14.16 -3.47 34.28
CA PHE A 419 -13.27 -4.35 35.04
C PHE A 419 -13.27 -4.00 36.52
N LYS A 420 -13.16 -2.71 36.87
CA LYS A 420 -13.25 -2.25 38.27
C LYS A 420 -14.57 -2.64 38.93
N LEU A 421 -15.69 -2.52 38.21
CA LEU A 421 -17.00 -2.94 38.69
C LEU A 421 -17.05 -4.45 38.96
N LEU A 422 -16.64 -5.27 37.98
CA LEU A 422 -16.68 -6.72 38.08
C LEU A 422 -15.71 -7.24 39.14
N GLN A 423 -14.50 -6.67 39.23
CA GLN A 423 -13.55 -6.97 40.30
C GLN A 423 -14.18 -6.72 41.67
N LYS A 424 -14.79 -5.55 41.88
CA LYS A 424 -15.45 -5.21 43.15
C LYS A 424 -16.61 -6.16 43.47
N ASN A 425 -17.40 -6.56 42.48
CA ASN A 425 -18.50 -7.51 42.67
C ASN A 425 -17.96 -8.87 43.15
N VAL A 426 -16.90 -9.36 42.52
CA VAL A 426 -16.22 -10.62 42.87
C VAL A 426 -15.61 -10.53 44.27
N GLU A 427 -14.88 -9.46 44.59
CA GLU A 427 -14.32 -9.22 45.93
C GLU A 427 -15.41 -9.22 47.01
N THR A 428 -16.54 -8.55 46.75
CA THR A 428 -17.67 -8.48 47.69
C THR A 428 -18.24 -9.87 47.95
N PHE A 429 -18.50 -10.66 46.90
CA PHE A 429 -19.00 -12.02 47.05
C PHE A 429 -18.00 -12.95 47.76
N ILE A 430 -16.74 -12.94 47.31
CA ILE A 430 -15.70 -13.85 47.84
C ILE A 430 -15.42 -13.54 49.31
N SER A 431 -15.44 -12.27 49.73
CA SER A 431 -15.19 -11.88 51.12
C SER A 431 -16.16 -12.51 52.13
N ASP A 432 -17.39 -12.79 51.70
CA ASP A 432 -18.47 -13.36 52.52
C ASP A 432 -18.73 -14.85 52.23
N SER A 433 -18.02 -15.44 51.25
CA SER A 433 -18.19 -16.84 50.88
C SER A 433 -17.40 -17.76 51.81
N TYR A 434 -18.04 -18.81 52.32
CA TYR A 434 -17.41 -19.88 53.11
C TYR A 434 -17.41 -21.23 52.39
N ASP A 435 -17.86 -21.29 51.13
CA ASP A 435 -17.81 -22.49 50.29
C ASP A 435 -16.43 -22.61 49.60
N PRO A 436 -15.54 -23.52 50.05
CA PRO A 436 -14.22 -23.68 49.44
C PRO A 436 -14.29 -24.24 48.02
N ILE A 437 -15.30 -25.05 47.70
CA ILE A 437 -15.45 -25.66 46.36
C ILE A 437 -15.95 -24.61 45.36
N ALA A 438 -16.92 -23.76 45.74
CA ALA A 438 -17.37 -22.66 44.87
C ALA A 438 -16.20 -21.75 44.47
N ILE A 439 -15.37 -21.36 45.44
CA ILE A 439 -14.21 -20.49 45.19
C ILE A 439 -13.20 -21.19 44.28
N LEU A 440 -12.94 -22.47 44.52
CA LEU A 440 -12.04 -23.26 43.69
C LEU A 440 -12.57 -23.40 42.25
N LEU A 441 -13.87 -23.64 42.07
CA LEU A 441 -14.53 -23.67 40.76
C LEU A 441 -14.43 -22.31 40.04
N CYS A 442 -14.68 -21.19 40.74
CA CYS A 442 -14.50 -19.85 40.18
C CYS A 442 -13.05 -19.60 39.73
N MET A 443 -12.06 -20.01 40.53
CA MET A 443 -10.65 -19.89 40.16
C MET A 443 -10.31 -20.72 38.91
N HIS A 444 -10.80 -21.95 38.85
CA HIS A 444 -10.61 -22.86 37.72
C HIS A 444 -11.33 -22.44 36.44
N LEU A 445 -12.44 -21.70 36.56
CA LEU A 445 -13.08 -21.02 35.44
C LEU A 445 -12.19 -19.92 34.87
N ILE A 446 -11.56 -19.12 35.74
CA ILE A 446 -10.66 -18.05 35.30
C ILE A 446 -9.45 -18.62 34.56
N TYR A 447 -8.83 -19.70 35.06
CA TYR A 447 -7.71 -20.35 34.36
C TYR A 447 -8.10 -20.81 32.96
N ARG A 448 -9.28 -21.43 32.80
CA ARG A 448 -9.77 -21.86 31.48
C ARG A 448 -10.08 -20.68 30.57
N TYR A 449 -10.65 -19.60 31.10
CA TYR A 449 -10.89 -18.37 30.33
C TYR A 449 -9.61 -17.64 29.93
N GLN A 450 -8.55 -17.68 30.72
CA GLN A 450 -7.22 -17.21 30.31
C GLN A 450 -6.70 -18.00 29.10
N VAL A 451 -6.82 -19.34 29.12
CA VAL A 451 -6.43 -20.18 27.98
C VAL A 451 -7.22 -19.81 26.72
N ILE A 452 -8.53 -19.61 26.84
CA ILE A 452 -9.38 -19.19 25.71
C ILE A 452 -9.00 -17.78 25.21
N ALA A 453 -8.79 -16.82 26.11
CA ALA A 453 -8.38 -15.46 25.76
C ALA A 453 -7.06 -15.44 24.98
N ASN A 454 -6.08 -16.23 25.42
CA ASN A 454 -4.80 -16.38 24.74
C ASN A 454 -4.96 -17.03 23.35
N LYS A 455 -5.78 -18.08 23.23
CA LYS A 455 -6.10 -18.71 21.93
C LYS A 455 -6.80 -17.74 20.96
N ARG A 456 -7.60 -16.81 21.47
CA ARG A 456 -8.31 -15.78 20.68
C ARG A 456 -7.45 -14.51 20.45
N ASN A 457 -6.16 -14.53 20.77
CA ASN A 457 -5.21 -13.41 20.62
C ASN A 457 -5.57 -12.15 21.43
N VAL A 458 -6.17 -12.31 22.61
CA VAL A 458 -6.51 -11.20 23.51
C VAL A 458 -5.83 -11.38 24.89
N PRO A 459 -4.48 -11.35 24.96
CA PRO A 459 -3.73 -11.58 26.19
C PRO A 459 -3.89 -10.44 27.21
N ILE A 460 -4.43 -9.28 26.81
CA ILE A 460 -4.65 -8.13 27.71
C ILE A 460 -5.57 -8.47 28.89
N LEU A 461 -6.46 -9.46 28.73
CA LEU A 461 -7.32 -9.93 29.81
C LEU A 461 -6.56 -10.65 30.92
N ASN A 462 -5.33 -11.12 30.67
CA ASN A 462 -4.57 -11.89 31.65
C ASN A 462 -4.34 -11.10 32.94
N LYS A 463 -4.05 -9.80 32.85
CA LYS A 463 -3.87 -8.93 34.02
C LYS A 463 -5.13 -8.86 34.88
N PHE A 464 -6.31 -8.76 34.25
CA PHE A 464 -7.58 -8.75 34.96
C PHE A 464 -7.86 -10.11 35.62
N HIS A 465 -7.64 -11.20 34.88
CA HIS A 465 -7.82 -12.57 35.38
C HIS A 465 -6.86 -12.90 36.55
N GLU A 466 -5.60 -12.47 36.50
CA GLU A 466 -4.62 -12.64 37.58
C GLU A 466 -5.07 -11.98 38.89
N ILE A 467 -5.66 -10.78 38.80
CA ILE A 467 -6.24 -10.10 39.96
C ILE A 467 -7.37 -10.94 40.58
N LEU A 468 -8.27 -11.46 39.75
CA LEU A 468 -9.38 -12.29 40.24
C LEU A 468 -8.88 -13.61 40.87
N ILE A 469 -7.88 -14.26 40.25
CA ILE A 469 -7.25 -15.46 40.81
C ILE A 469 -6.68 -15.15 42.19
N HIS A 470 -5.93 -14.05 42.33
CA HIS A 470 -5.33 -13.68 43.61
C HIS A 470 -6.37 -13.43 44.71
N VAL A 471 -7.51 -12.80 44.38
CA VAL A 471 -8.63 -12.61 45.31
C VAL A 471 -9.22 -13.97 45.74
N CYS A 472 -9.41 -14.90 44.80
CA CYS A 472 -9.90 -16.25 45.10
C CYS A 472 -8.92 -17.03 45.98
N GLU A 473 -7.63 -17.04 45.64
CA GLU A 473 -6.58 -17.76 46.37
C GLU A 473 -6.47 -17.30 47.82
N ASN A 474 -6.42 -15.99 48.05
CA ASN A 474 -6.30 -15.43 49.39
C ASN A 474 -7.49 -15.83 50.27
N ARG A 475 -8.71 -15.82 49.73
CA ARG A 475 -9.89 -16.25 50.48
C ARG A 475 -9.89 -17.74 50.73
N PHE A 476 -9.53 -18.54 49.72
CA PHE A 476 -9.45 -19.99 49.85
C PHE A 476 -8.46 -20.37 50.97
N GLU A 477 -7.30 -19.72 51.05
CA GLU A 477 -6.33 -19.93 52.13
C GLU A 477 -6.92 -19.64 53.51
N ILE A 478 -7.70 -18.56 53.67
CA ILE A 478 -8.36 -18.22 54.94
C ILE A 478 -9.37 -19.31 55.34
N ILE A 479 -10.20 -19.77 54.40
CA ILE A 479 -11.19 -20.83 54.65
C ILE A 479 -10.51 -22.14 55.00
N MET A 480 -9.43 -22.50 54.28
CA MET A 480 -8.66 -23.71 54.55
C MET A 480 -8.02 -23.68 55.92
N LYS A 481 -7.40 -22.57 56.33
CA LYS A 481 -6.86 -22.40 57.68
C LYS A 481 -7.95 -22.55 58.75
N SER A 482 -9.13 -21.96 58.53
CA SER A 482 -10.27 -22.12 59.45
C SER A 482 -10.73 -23.58 59.58
N ASN A 483 -10.73 -24.33 58.47
CA ASN A 483 -11.07 -25.76 58.48
C ASN A 483 -9.99 -26.60 59.18
N ILE A 484 -8.71 -26.31 58.95
CA ILE A 484 -7.58 -26.97 59.64
C ILE A 484 -7.66 -26.72 61.15
N ASP A 485 -7.83 -25.45 61.56
CA ASP A 485 -8.01 -25.06 62.95
C ASP A 485 -9.22 -25.73 63.61
N SER A 486 -10.31 -25.86 62.86
CA SER A 486 -11.52 -26.53 63.33
C SER A 486 -11.24 -28.00 63.66
N VAL A 487 -10.57 -28.73 62.77
CA VAL A 487 -10.19 -30.14 62.96
C VAL A 487 -9.22 -30.30 64.14
N GLN A 488 -8.25 -29.39 64.29
CA GLN A 488 -7.31 -29.39 65.41
C GLN A 488 -8.04 -29.28 66.77
N ARG A 489 -8.99 -28.35 66.87
CA ARG A 489 -9.75 -28.05 68.11
C ARG A 489 -10.81 -29.09 68.46
N VAL A 490 -11.06 -30.09 67.62
CA VAL A 490 -11.99 -31.18 67.94
C VAL A 490 -11.45 -31.95 69.15
N GLU A 491 -12.29 -32.07 70.18
CA GLU A 491 -12.02 -32.85 71.39
C GLU A 491 -12.81 -34.18 71.34
N PRO A 492 -12.14 -35.34 71.20
CA PRO A 492 -12.81 -36.64 71.06
C PRO A 492 -13.78 -36.99 72.19
N HIS A 493 -13.47 -36.62 73.43
CA HIS A 493 -14.32 -36.91 74.60
C HIS A 493 -15.69 -36.19 74.57
N LYS A 494 -15.85 -35.12 73.77
CA LYS A 494 -17.13 -34.40 73.67
C LYS A 494 -18.18 -35.16 72.83
N PHE A 495 -17.76 -36.20 72.10
CA PHE A 495 -18.66 -37.07 71.36
C PHE A 495 -19.22 -38.16 72.28
N SER A 496 -20.53 -38.11 72.56
CA SER A 496 -21.20 -39.03 73.50
C SER A 496 -21.18 -40.52 73.11
N SER A 497 -20.78 -40.86 71.88
CA SER A 497 -20.59 -42.24 71.41
C SER A 497 -19.84 -42.22 70.07
N ILE A 498 -18.53 -42.51 70.09
CA ILE A 498 -17.76 -42.78 68.87
C ILE A 498 -18.03 -44.24 68.50
N GLU A 499 -18.62 -44.47 67.34
CA GLU A 499 -18.88 -45.82 66.82
C GLU A 499 -17.66 -46.36 66.06
N LEU A 500 -17.61 -47.67 65.83
CA LEU A 500 -16.58 -48.31 64.98
C LEU A 500 -16.70 -47.94 63.50
N ASN A 501 -17.80 -47.31 63.09
CA ASN A 501 -18.02 -46.83 61.73
C ASN A 501 -17.11 -45.62 61.40
N PRO A 502 -16.83 -45.35 60.11
CA PRO A 502 -16.08 -44.17 59.72
C PRO A 502 -16.73 -42.88 60.26
N HIS A 503 -15.91 -42.00 60.81
CA HIS A 503 -16.38 -40.77 61.41
C HIS A 503 -16.84 -39.79 60.32
N PHE A 504 -17.93 -39.04 60.56
CA PHE A 504 -18.50 -38.13 59.55
C PHE A 504 -17.51 -37.03 59.11
N ILE A 505 -16.63 -36.56 60.02
CA ILE A 505 -15.54 -35.61 59.68
C ILE A 505 -14.58 -36.21 58.65
N VAL A 506 -14.24 -37.50 58.80
CA VAL A 506 -13.36 -38.21 57.86
C VAL A 506 -14.03 -38.36 56.52
N ARG A 507 -15.35 -38.64 56.49
CA ARG A 507 -16.14 -38.66 55.25
C ARG A 507 -16.11 -37.32 54.53
N ARG A 508 -16.36 -36.21 55.25
CA ARG A 508 -16.30 -34.85 54.67
C ARG A 508 -14.91 -34.53 54.12
N TYR A 509 -13.86 -34.90 54.85
CA TYR A 509 -12.48 -34.75 54.38
C TYR A 509 -12.23 -35.56 53.10
N ALA A 510 -12.66 -36.82 53.06
CA ALA A 510 -12.48 -37.68 51.89
C ALA A 510 -13.19 -37.10 50.66
N GLU A 511 -14.45 -36.69 50.80
CA GLU A 511 -15.25 -36.05 49.73
C GLU A 511 -14.61 -34.73 49.27
N PHE A 512 -14.15 -33.90 50.21
CA PHE A 512 -13.48 -32.63 49.91
C PHE A 512 -12.14 -32.82 49.23
N SER A 513 -11.30 -33.73 49.74
CA SER A 513 -10.00 -34.03 49.16
C SER A 513 -10.16 -34.60 47.75
N GLY A 514 -11.12 -35.50 47.54
CA GLY A 514 -11.44 -36.01 46.21
C GLY A 514 -11.97 -34.94 45.26
N ALA A 515 -12.68 -33.93 45.76
CA ALA A 515 -13.09 -32.77 44.96
C ALA A 515 -11.89 -31.89 44.56
N VAL A 516 -11.03 -31.53 45.51
CA VAL A 516 -9.86 -30.67 45.28
C VAL A 516 -8.86 -31.33 44.34
N THR A 517 -8.58 -32.63 44.52
CA THR A 517 -7.67 -33.37 43.64
C THR A 517 -8.18 -33.35 42.20
N ARG A 518 -9.46 -33.71 41.98
CA ARG A 518 -10.09 -33.71 40.65
C ARG A 518 -10.03 -32.33 39.98
N LEU A 519 -10.29 -31.26 40.72
CA LEU A 519 -10.25 -29.91 40.18
C LEU A 519 -8.82 -29.47 39.82
N ASN A 520 -7.82 -29.85 40.62
CA ASN A 520 -6.42 -29.46 40.42
C ASN A 520 -5.64 -30.32 39.42
N GLU A 521 -6.24 -31.33 38.80
CA GLU A 521 -5.57 -32.19 37.81
C GLU A 521 -4.99 -31.38 36.63
N GLU A 522 -5.76 -30.43 36.09
CA GLU A 522 -5.35 -29.63 34.92
C GLU A 522 -4.50 -28.41 35.28
N PHE A 523 -4.79 -27.78 36.42
CA PHE A 523 -4.09 -26.57 36.89
C PHE A 523 -3.60 -26.77 38.32
N ALA A 524 -2.42 -27.36 38.45
CA ALA A 524 -1.80 -27.61 39.74
C ALA A 524 -1.38 -26.31 40.43
N ASN A 525 -1.71 -26.18 41.72
CA ASN A 525 -1.31 -25.05 42.54
C ASN A 525 -0.59 -25.55 43.81
N GLU A 526 0.67 -25.17 43.97
CA GLU A 526 1.52 -25.59 45.09
C GLU A 526 0.97 -25.14 46.45
N ARG A 527 0.35 -23.95 46.51
CA ARG A 527 -0.22 -23.42 47.76
C ARG A 527 -1.40 -24.25 48.23
N ILE A 528 -2.28 -24.62 47.31
CA ILE A 528 -3.43 -25.50 47.60
C ILE A 528 -2.93 -26.87 48.04
N SER A 529 -1.93 -27.42 47.34
CA SER A 529 -1.32 -28.70 47.68
C SER A 529 -0.70 -28.70 49.09
N THR A 530 -0.05 -27.60 49.47
CA THR A 530 0.51 -27.40 50.82
C THR A 530 -0.57 -27.36 51.89
N LEU A 531 -1.67 -26.63 51.64
CA LEU A 531 -2.81 -26.55 52.57
C LEU A 531 -3.52 -27.90 52.73
N MET A 532 -3.69 -28.65 51.64
CA MET A 532 -4.26 -29.99 51.66
C MET A 532 -3.38 -30.98 52.43
N THR A 533 -2.06 -30.91 52.27
CA THR A 533 -1.10 -31.72 53.03
C THR A 533 -1.20 -31.42 54.53
N ARG A 534 -1.30 -30.13 54.91
CA ARG A 534 -1.51 -29.75 56.31
C ARG A 534 -2.83 -30.28 56.87
N LEU A 535 -3.92 -30.16 56.11
CA LEU A 535 -5.21 -30.71 56.51
C LEU A 535 -5.17 -32.24 56.67
N GLN A 536 -4.46 -32.94 55.77
CA GLN A 536 -4.25 -34.38 55.86
C GLN A 536 -3.57 -34.78 57.18
N VAL A 537 -2.49 -34.09 57.56
CA VAL A 537 -1.79 -34.36 58.83
C VAL A 537 -2.72 -34.21 60.02
N GLU A 538 -3.56 -33.17 60.04
CA GLU A 538 -4.50 -32.95 61.14
C GLU A 538 -5.64 -33.98 61.19
N ILE A 539 -6.13 -34.43 60.03
CA ILE A 539 -7.14 -35.49 59.97
C ILE A 539 -6.55 -36.82 60.45
N LEU A 540 -5.32 -37.16 60.04
CA LEU A 540 -4.63 -38.36 60.53
C LEU A 540 -4.42 -38.31 62.05
N SER A 541 -4.00 -37.14 62.57
CA SER A 541 -3.89 -36.90 64.01
C SER A 541 -5.24 -37.05 64.73
N LEU A 542 -6.33 -36.52 64.16
CA LEU A 542 -7.68 -36.65 64.70
C LEU A 542 -8.13 -38.12 64.77
N ILE A 543 -7.93 -38.90 63.71
CA ILE A 543 -8.28 -40.33 63.67
C ILE A 543 -7.56 -41.09 64.78
N LEU A 544 -6.27 -40.82 65.00
CA LEU A 544 -5.50 -41.44 66.08
C LEU A 544 -6.02 -41.01 67.46
N ARG A 545 -6.28 -39.72 67.67
CA ARG A 545 -6.86 -39.21 68.92
C ARG A 545 -8.23 -39.85 69.22
N MET A 546 -9.10 -39.97 68.23
CA MET A 546 -10.41 -40.64 68.36
C MET A 546 -10.27 -42.14 68.60
N SER A 547 -9.28 -42.80 67.98
CA SER A 547 -9.05 -44.23 68.21
C SER A 547 -8.65 -44.53 69.65
N ASN A 548 -7.97 -43.62 70.34
CA ASN A 548 -7.54 -43.81 71.73
C ASN A 548 -8.69 -43.76 72.75
N GLU A 549 -9.88 -43.30 72.34
CA GLU A 549 -11.09 -43.33 73.17
C GLU A 549 -11.65 -44.75 73.37
N PHE A 550 -11.31 -45.68 72.47
CA PHE A 550 -11.80 -47.05 72.58
C PHE A 550 -10.98 -47.83 73.62
N PRO A 551 -11.65 -48.55 74.55
CA PRO A 551 -10.97 -49.27 75.62
C PRO A 551 -10.18 -50.48 75.12
N GLN A 552 -10.63 -51.14 74.03
CA GLN A 552 -9.98 -52.34 73.51
C GLN A 552 -9.09 -52.04 72.30
N ARG A 553 -7.85 -52.53 72.29
CA ARG A 553 -6.92 -52.37 71.16
C ARG A 553 -7.48 -52.84 69.83
N LYS A 554 -8.31 -53.89 69.83
CA LYS A 554 -8.98 -54.41 68.62
C LYS A 554 -9.95 -53.39 68.03
N GLU A 555 -10.72 -52.70 68.87
CA GLU A 555 -11.67 -51.66 68.47
C GLU A 555 -10.95 -50.44 67.89
N GLN A 556 -9.83 -50.04 68.50
CA GLN A 556 -8.97 -48.95 67.98
C GLN A 556 -8.50 -49.24 66.55
N LEU A 557 -8.00 -50.46 66.30
CA LEU A 557 -7.52 -50.87 64.97
C LEU A 557 -8.66 -50.95 63.95
N ILE A 558 -9.82 -51.50 64.32
CA ILE A 558 -10.99 -51.57 63.45
C ILE A 558 -11.43 -50.15 63.05
N PHE A 559 -11.50 -49.22 64.00
CA PHE A 559 -11.86 -47.84 63.73
C PHE A 559 -10.88 -47.16 62.75
N ILE A 560 -9.57 -47.31 62.96
CA ILE A 560 -8.56 -46.76 62.05
C ILE A 560 -8.70 -47.33 60.64
N ILE A 561 -8.81 -48.66 60.53
CA ILE A 561 -8.95 -49.35 59.23
C ILE A 561 -10.19 -48.84 58.50
N ASN A 562 -11.35 -48.78 59.16
CA ASN A 562 -12.59 -48.33 58.54
C ASN A 562 -12.50 -46.88 58.04
N ASN A 563 -11.86 -45.98 58.79
CA ASN A 563 -11.67 -44.59 58.38
C ASN A 563 -10.68 -44.44 57.21
N TYR A 564 -9.58 -45.20 57.21
CA TYR A 564 -8.63 -45.18 56.09
C TYR A 564 -9.20 -45.83 54.83
N ASP A 565 -9.94 -46.92 54.97
CA ASP A 565 -10.66 -47.58 53.87
C ASP A 565 -11.66 -46.61 53.22
N LEU A 566 -12.41 -45.85 54.03
CA LEU A 566 -13.29 -44.80 53.51
C LEU A 566 -12.52 -43.74 52.70
N ILE A 567 -11.40 -43.22 53.24
CA ILE A 567 -10.60 -42.21 52.53
C ILE A 567 -10.12 -42.76 51.18
N LEU A 568 -9.59 -43.99 51.18
CA LEU A 568 -9.11 -44.63 49.96
C LEU A 568 -10.25 -44.83 48.97
N SER A 569 -11.40 -45.38 49.40
CA SER A 569 -12.55 -45.66 48.55
C SER A 569 -13.15 -44.44 47.83
N VAL A 570 -12.93 -43.23 48.37
CA VAL A 570 -13.41 -41.98 47.76
C VAL A 570 -12.36 -41.35 46.84
N LEU A 571 -11.07 -41.62 47.09
CA LEU A 571 -9.95 -41.08 46.31
C LEU A 571 -9.54 -41.97 45.12
N THR A 572 -9.74 -43.29 45.24
CA THR A 572 -9.55 -44.28 44.16
C THR A 572 -10.86 -44.55 43.44
#